data_AF-A0A527ZB66-F1
#
_entry.id   AF-A0A527ZB66-F1
#
_cell.length_a   1.000
_cell.length_b   1.000
_cell.length_c   1.000
_cell.angle_alpha   90.00
_cell.angle_beta   90.00
_cell.angle_gamma   90.00
#
_symmetry.space_group_name_H-M   'P 1'
#
loop_
_entity.id
_entity.type
_entity.pdbx_description
1 polymer ?
#
loop_
_entity_poly.entity_id
_entity_poly.type
_entity_poly.pdbx_seq_one_letter_code
_entity_poly.pdbx_strand_id
1 'polypeptide(L)' 'PVGLLEGGKVLRPVSKGELLTSANAAPDPTTRLFALRRLQDEMLYGAG' A
#
# COMPACT_ATOMS: atom_id res chain seq x y z
N PRO A 1 -1.49 3.18 2.38
CA PRO A 1 -0.98 4.53 2.77
C PRO A 1 -0.35 5.22 1.54
N VAL A 2 -0.57 6.53 1.35
CA VAL A 2 -0.16 7.21 0.09
C VAL A 2 1.35 7.10 -0.19
N GLY A 3 2.20 7.17 0.85
CA GLY A 3 3.65 7.05 0.71
C GLY A 3 4.17 5.69 0.25
N LEU A 4 3.31 4.68 0.10
CA LEU A 4 3.69 3.36 -0.43
C LEU A 4 3.39 3.19 -1.92
N LEU A 5 2.73 4.17 -2.55
CA LEU A 5 2.20 4.03 -3.91
C LEU A 5 3.17 4.51 -4.99
N GLU A 6 4.30 5.12 -4.62
CA GLU A 6 5.38 5.39 -5.57
C GLU A 6 5.97 4.06 -6.08
N GLY A 7 6.04 3.89 -7.40
CA GLY A 7 6.40 2.61 -8.03
C GLY A 7 5.34 1.52 -7.92
N GLY A 8 4.17 1.82 -7.33
CA GLY A 8 3.06 0.88 -7.18
C GLY A 8 2.35 0.54 -8.49
N LYS A 9 1.48 -0.46 -8.43
CA LYS A 9 0.75 -0.99 -9.58
C LYS A 9 -0.74 -0.69 -9.48
N VAL A 10 -1.30 -0.13 -10.55
CA VAL A 10 -2.76 -0.04 -10.74
C VAL A 10 -3.30 -1.43 -11.06
N LEU A 11 -4.29 -1.88 -10.30
CA LEU A 11 -4.90 -3.21 -10.43
C LEU A 11 -6.21 -3.19 -11.22
N ARG A 12 -6.89 -2.03 -11.23
CA ARG A 12 -8.18 -1.79 -11.89
C ARG A 12 -8.23 -0.34 -12.37
N PRO A 13 -9.07 0.01 -13.37
CA PRO A 13 -9.24 1.41 -13.78
C PRO A 13 -9.56 2.31 -12.58
N VAL A 14 -8.93 3.48 -12.51
CA VAL A 14 -9.13 4.48 -11.45
C VAL A 14 -9.54 5.80 -12.09
N SER A 15 -10.68 6.34 -11.67
CA SER A 15 -11.20 7.61 -12.16
C SER A 15 -10.52 8.80 -11.50
N LYS A 16 -10.56 9.97 -12.14
CA LYS A 16 -10.06 11.21 -11.52
C LYS A 16 -10.84 11.50 -10.23
N GLY A 17 -10.13 11.61 -9.11
CA GLY A 17 -10.73 11.85 -7.79
C GLY A 17 -11.17 10.58 -7.05
N GLU A 18 -11.04 9.40 -7.66
CA GLU A 18 -11.32 8.13 -7.00
C GLU A 18 -10.26 7.82 -5.93
N LEU A 19 -10.70 7.23 -4.82
CA LEU A 19 -9.82 6.84 -3.72
C LEU A 19 -8.98 5.62 -4.10
N LEU A 20 -7.67 5.70 -3.91
CA LEU A 20 -6.78 4.55 -4.00
C LEU A 20 -6.91 3.68 -2.75
N THR A 21 -7.28 2.42 -2.97
CA THR A 21 -7.47 1.39 -1.95
C THR A 21 -6.72 0.13 -2.35
N SER A 22 -6.63 -0.85 -1.44
CA SER A 22 -6.08 -2.17 -1.76
C SER A 22 -6.86 -2.92 -2.85
N ALA A 23 -8.08 -2.48 -3.18
CA ALA A 23 -8.88 -3.09 -4.24
C ALA A 23 -8.50 -2.62 -5.66
N ASN A 24 -7.94 -1.41 -5.81
CA ASN A 24 -7.62 -0.81 -7.11
C ASN A 24 -6.13 -0.47 -7.30
N ALA A 25 -5.33 -0.50 -6.24
CA ALA A 25 -3.88 -0.29 -6.29
C ALA A 25 -3.11 -1.19 -5.32
N ALA A 26 -1.91 -1.61 -5.71
CA ALA A 26 -0.96 -2.30 -4.85
C ALA A 26 0.34 -1.48 -4.73
N PRO A 27 0.91 -1.35 -3.52
CA PRO A 27 2.26 -0.81 -3.37
C PRO A 27 3.31 -1.78 -3.91
N ASP A 28 4.53 -1.29 -4.16
CA ASP A 28 5.67 -2.16 -4.48
C ASP A 28 6.20 -2.85 -3.20
N PRO A 29 6.06 -4.19 -3.09
CA PRO A 29 6.47 -4.92 -1.90
C PRO A 29 7.99 -5.06 -1.75
N THR A 30 8.77 -4.72 -2.78
CA THR A 30 10.24 -4.82 -2.75
C THR A 30 10.90 -3.64 -2.03
N THR A 31 10.14 -2.59 -1.74
CA THR A 31 10.66 -1.38 -1.09
C THR A 31 10.91 -1.60 0.40
N ARG A 32 11.97 -0.98 0.92
CA ARG A 32 12.26 -0.97 2.38
C ARG A 32 11.13 -0.32 3.18
N LEU A 33 10.47 0.70 2.62
CA LEU A 33 9.36 1.39 3.27
C LEU A 33 8.14 0.47 3.45
N PHE A 34 7.83 -0.38 2.46
CA PHE A 34 6.76 -1.38 2.59
C PHE A 34 7.07 -2.37 3.71
N ALA A 35 8.30 -2.87 3.81
CA ALA A 35 8.71 -3.76 4.89
C ALA A 35 8.57 -3.09 6.27
N LEU A 36 9.04 -1.85 6.42
CA LEU A 36 8.88 -1.09 7.67
C LEU A 36 7.42 -0.84 8.03
N ARG A 37 6.59 -0.56 7.02
CA ARG A 37 5.15 -0.40 7.24
C ARG A 37 4.52 -1.70 7.78
N ARG A 38 4.90 -2.86 7.25
CA ARG A 38 4.41 -4.14 7.77
C ARG A 38 4.77 -4.35 9.24
N LEU A 39 6.02 -4.08 9.61
CA LEU A 39 6.46 -4.15 11.01
C LEU A 39 5.69 -3.17 11.90
N GLN A 40 5.36 -1.98 11.39
CA GLN A 40 4.51 -1.03 12.10
C GLN A 40 3.09 -1.57 12.28
N ASP A 41 2.48 -2.14 11.23
CA ASP A 41 1.16 -2.75 11.33
C ASP A 41 1.16 -3.90 12.37
N GLU A 42 2.19 -4.74 12.39
CA GLU A 42 2.40 -5.79 13.40
C GLU A 42 2.55 -5.22 14.83
N MET A 43 3.27 -4.11 14.99
CA MET A 43 3.43 -3.44 16.29
C MET A 43 2.09 -2.91 16.83
N LEU A 44 1.23 -2.36 15.97
CA LEU A 44 -0.02 -1.73 16.38
C LEU A 44 -1.17 -2.73 16.56
N TYR A 45 -1.24 -3.75 15.71
CA TYR A 45 -2.40 -4.65 15.64
C TYR A 45 -2.07 -6.08 16.08
N GLY A 46 -0.81 -6.37 16.39
CA GLY A 46 -0.32 -7.72 16.65
C GLY A 46 0.08 -8.45 15.37
N ALA A 47 0.80 -9.56 15.51
CA ALA A 47 0.99 -10.49 14.41
C ALA A 47 -0.36 -11.16 14.11
N GLY A 48 -0.85 -11.00 12.87
CA GLY A 48 -2.05 -11.66 12.38
C GLY A 48 -1.88 -13.16 12.15
#